data_AF-A0A7C8E125-F1
#
_entry.id   AF-A0A7C8E125-F1
#
_cell.length_a   1.000
_cell.length_b   1.000
_cell.length_c   1.000
_cell.angle_alpha   90.00
_cell.angle_beta   90.00
_cell.angle_gamma   90.00
#
_symmetry.space_group_name_H-M   'P 1'
#
loop_
_entity.id
_entity.type
_entity.pdbx_description
1 polymer ?
#
loop_
_entity_poly.entity_id
_entity_poly.type
_entity_poly.pdbx_seq_one_letter_code
_entity_poly.pdbx_strand_id
1 'polypeptide(L)'
;MVSSRKSKSHASLTLINKTNQKDLDPEDVKPSRRIRPRLSRTEASSLKVLKLSRSDLSSDASNERIKSAYKKMAKIHHPDVGGDEESFKQLQNAHEQMLHWAENPQYTFRKALEGCWFYDGYTGRWSPPL
;
A
#
# COMPACT_ATOMS: atom_id res chain seq x y z
N MET A 1 -12.77 46.11 0.34
CA MET A 1 -11.67 46.37 1.30
C MET A 1 -12.21 46.25 2.72
N VAL A 2 -11.67 45.35 3.55
CA VAL A 2 -12.07 45.22 4.96
C VAL A 2 -11.34 46.31 5.76
N SER A 3 -11.96 47.48 5.92
CA SER A 3 -11.34 48.68 6.49
C SER A 3 -11.28 48.70 8.03
N SER A 4 -11.97 47.76 8.72
CA SER A 4 -12.02 47.70 10.19
C SER A 4 -11.13 46.60 10.77
N ARG A 5 -10.12 47.01 11.55
CA ARG A 5 -9.16 46.14 12.26
C ARG A 5 -9.81 45.24 13.34
N LYS A 6 -11.01 45.60 13.82
CA LYS A 6 -11.77 44.83 14.83
C LYS A 6 -12.76 43.84 14.21
N SER A 7 -12.86 43.77 12.89
CA SER A 7 -13.81 42.88 12.22
C SER A 7 -13.33 41.42 12.24
N LYS A 8 -14.28 40.48 12.37
CA LYS A 8 -14.01 39.03 12.30
C LYS A 8 -13.28 38.66 11.02
N SER A 9 -13.64 39.29 9.90
CA SER A 9 -13.04 39.08 8.59
C SER A 9 -11.57 39.54 8.53
N HIS A 10 -11.21 40.61 9.24
CA HIS A 10 -9.81 41.06 9.32
C HIS A 10 -8.98 40.12 10.21
N ALA A 11 -9.56 39.65 11.33
CA ALA A 11 -8.91 38.67 12.20
C ALA A 11 -8.65 37.33 11.48
N SER A 12 -9.62 36.81 10.72
CA SER A 12 -9.44 35.58 9.94
C SER A 12 -8.38 35.75 8.84
N LEU A 13 -8.41 36.86 8.11
CA LEU A 13 -7.45 37.15 7.04
C LEU A 13 -6.02 37.34 7.57
N THR A 14 -5.87 37.99 8.72
CA THR A 14 -4.55 38.14 9.37
C THR A 14 -4.00 36.82 9.90
N LEU A 15 -4.85 35.93 10.43
CA LEU A 15 -4.44 34.58 10.80
C LEU A 15 -4.00 33.79 9.57
N ILE A 16 -4.81 33.74 8.51
CA ILE A 16 -4.48 33.05 7.25
C ILE A 16 -3.14 33.56 6.69
N ASN A 17 -2.94 34.88 6.64
CA ASN A 17 -1.69 35.46 6.13
C ASN A 17 -0.47 35.14 6.99
N LYS A 18 -0.65 35.04 8.32
CA LYS A 18 0.43 34.64 9.25
C LYS A 18 0.75 33.15 9.17
N THR A 19 -0.26 32.31 8.94
CA THR A 19 -0.11 30.85 8.85
C THR A 19 0.14 30.35 7.43
N ASN A 20 0.18 31.24 6.43
CA ASN A 20 0.50 30.90 5.05
C ASN A 20 1.99 30.55 4.96
N GLN A 21 2.31 29.29 5.25
CA GLN A 21 3.59 28.68 4.96
C GLN A 21 3.63 28.40 3.46
N LYS A 22 4.33 29.25 2.70
CA LYS A 22 4.46 29.17 1.24
C LYS A 22 5.33 28.01 0.75
N ASP A 23 5.95 27.29 1.67
CA ASP A 23 7.01 26.31 1.41
C ASP A 23 6.62 24.90 1.90
N LEU A 24 5.32 24.61 1.99
CA LEU A 24 4.84 23.25 2.23
C LEU A 24 4.50 22.61 0.89
N ASP A 25 5.24 21.55 0.54
CA ASP A 25 4.84 20.74 -0.59
C ASP A 25 3.51 20.04 -0.26
N PRO A 26 2.57 19.97 -1.21
CA PRO A 26 1.27 19.33 -0.97
C PRO A 26 1.38 17.84 -0.63
N GLU A 27 2.53 17.20 -0.90
CA GLU A 27 2.81 15.83 -0.47
C GLU A 27 3.12 15.73 1.03
N ASP A 28 3.67 16.77 1.67
CA ASP A 28 4.03 16.75 3.10
C ASP A 28 2.80 16.77 4.02
N VAL A 29 1.70 17.35 3.54
CA VAL A 29 0.43 17.44 4.28
C VAL A 29 -0.41 16.17 4.10
N LYS A 30 -0.11 15.33 3.11
CA LYS A 30 -0.91 14.13 2.85
C LYS A 30 -0.66 13.10 3.96
N PRO A 31 -1.72 12.62 4.63
CA PRO A 31 -1.55 11.57 5.63
C PRO A 31 -0.97 10.33 4.96
N SER A 32 0.02 9.72 5.61
CA SER A 32 0.62 8.46 5.13
C SER A 32 -0.49 7.43 4.88
N ARG A 33 -0.70 7.05 3.63
CA ARG A 33 -1.70 6.05 3.27
C ARG A 33 -1.11 4.69 3.66
N ARG A 34 -1.37 4.24 4.89
CA ARG A 34 -0.95 2.90 5.37
C ARG A 34 -1.81 1.82 4.70
N ILE A 35 -1.57 1.61 3.41
CA ILE A 35 -2.17 0.56 2.60
C ILE A 35 -1.38 -0.72 2.82
N ARG A 36 -2.07 -1.84 2.99
CA ARG A 36 -1.46 -3.17 3.02
C ARG A 36 -2.14 -4.07 2.00
N PRO A 37 -1.39 -4.77 1.13
CA PRO A 37 -1.98 -5.72 0.19
C PRO A 37 -2.71 -6.81 0.96
N ARG A 38 -3.96 -7.03 0.59
CA ARG A 38 -4.80 -8.10 1.09
C ARG A 38 -4.48 -9.33 0.23
N LEU A 39 -4.09 -10.40 0.90
CA LEU A 39 -3.72 -11.64 0.24
C LEU A 39 -4.57 -12.78 0.80
N SER A 40 -5.07 -13.63 -0.09
CA SER A 40 -5.66 -14.92 0.28
C SER A 40 -4.57 -15.88 0.80
N ARG A 41 -4.99 -17.04 1.34
CA ARG A 41 -4.04 -18.03 1.87
C ARG A 41 -3.15 -18.62 0.77
N THR A 42 -3.69 -18.82 -0.42
CA THR A 42 -2.96 -19.32 -1.59
C THR A 42 -1.97 -18.28 -2.09
N GLU A 43 -2.41 -17.03 -2.26
CA GLU A 43 -1.53 -15.90 -2.65
C GLU A 43 -0.39 -15.70 -1.64
N ALA A 44 -0.67 -15.78 -0.35
CA ALA A 44 0.35 -15.67 0.69
C ALA A 44 1.39 -16.80 0.62
N SER A 45 1.00 -18.00 0.20
CA SER A 45 1.92 -19.11 -0.05
C SER A 45 2.73 -18.87 -1.33
N SER A 46 2.10 -18.43 -2.41
CA SER A 46 2.78 -18.07 -3.67
C SER A 46 3.85 -17.00 -3.45
N LEU A 47 3.56 -16.01 -2.61
CA LEU A 47 4.48 -14.95 -2.24
C LEU A 47 5.75 -15.51 -1.54
N LYS A 48 5.59 -16.53 -0.70
CA LYS A 48 6.72 -17.23 -0.05
C LYS A 48 7.56 -18.01 -1.06
N VAL A 49 6.92 -18.71 -2.00
CA VAL A 49 7.62 -19.47 -3.06
C VAL A 49 8.48 -18.55 -3.91
N LEU A 50 7.94 -17.38 -4.28
CA LEU A 50 8.67 -16.35 -5.04
C LEU A 50 9.70 -15.56 -4.20
N LYS A 51 9.77 -15.82 -2.88
CA LYS A 51 10.59 -15.09 -1.89
C LYS A 51 10.40 -13.57 -1.95
N LEU A 52 9.16 -13.12 -2.13
CA LEU A 52 8.81 -11.71 -2.09
C LEU A 52 8.37 -11.29 -0.68
N SER A 53 8.27 -9.99 -0.45
CA SER A 53 7.66 -9.40 0.74
C SER A 53 6.36 -8.66 0.39
N ARG A 54 5.48 -8.44 1.38
CA ARG A 54 4.25 -7.65 1.16
C ARG A 54 4.54 -6.21 0.76
N SER A 55 5.66 -5.64 1.19
CA SER A 55 6.12 -4.31 0.79
C SER A 55 6.44 -4.23 -0.70
N ASP A 56 6.90 -5.32 -1.31
CA ASP A 56 7.21 -5.35 -2.75
C ASP A 56 5.97 -5.20 -3.63
N LEU A 57 4.81 -5.61 -3.11
CA LEU A 57 3.53 -5.50 -3.82
C LEU A 57 2.87 -4.13 -3.66
N SER A 58 3.32 -3.32 -2.69
CA SER A 58 2.74 -1.99 -2.45
C SER A 58 3.33 -0.90 -3.36
N SER A 59 4.33 -1.22 -4.16
CA SER A 59 4.96 -0.31 -5.12
C SER A 59 4.24 -0.39 -6.47
N ASP A 60 4.20 0.73 -7.19
CA ASP A 60 3.64 0.81 -8.56
C ASP A 60 4.29 -0.20 -9.52
N ALA A 61 5.51 -0.65 -9.23
CA ALA A 61 6.25 -1.65 -10.02
C ALA A 61 6.02 -3.10 -9.56
N SER A 62 4.90 -3.42 -8.89
CA SER A 62 4.61 -4.75 -8.36
C SER A 62 4.69 -5.87 -9.42
N ASN A 63 4.16 -5.62 -10.62
CA ASN A 63 4.22 -6.53 -11.76
C ASN A 63 5.66 -6.86 -12.20
N GLU A 64 6.52 -5.86 -12.28
CA GLU A 64 7.92 -6.03 -12.65
C GLU A 64 8.69 -6.80 -11.58
N ARG A 65 8.41 -6.52 -10.30
CA ARG A 65 9.00 -7.25 -9.17
C ARG A 65 8.63 -8.72 -9.21
N ILE A 66 7.36 -9.06 -9.42
CA ILE A 66 6.88 -10.46 -9.55
C ILE A 66 7.62 -11.18 -10.69
N LYS A 67 7.67 -10.58 -11.88
CA LYS A 67 8.37 -11.15 -13.04
C LYS A 67 9.86 -11.32 -12.78
N SER A 68 10.49 -10.35 -12.13
CA SER A 68 11.93 -10.41 -11.81
C SER A 68 12.25 -11.51 -10.80
N ALA A 69 11.40 -11.70 -9.78
CA ALA A 69 11.54 -12.73 -8.76
C ALA A 69 11.36 -14.13 -9.37
N TYR A 70 10.34 -14.30 -10.22
CA TYR A 70 10.14 -15.53 -10.96
C TYR A 70 11.38 -15.89 -11.81
N LYS A 71 11.91 -14.94 -12.59
CA LYS A 71 13.13 -15.17 -13.39
C LYS A 71 14.33 -15.59 -12.54
N LYS A 72 14.49 -15.02 -11.33
CA LYS A 72 15.56 -15.38 -10.40
C LYS A 72 15.38 -16.81 -9.88
N MET A 73 14.17 -17.18 -9.46
CA MET A 73 13.89 -18.52 -8.93
C MET A 73 13.92 -19.59 -10.02
N ALA A 74 13.43 -19.29 -11.22
CA ALA A 74 13.43 -20.20 -12.36
C ALA A 74 14.86 -20.60 -12.77
N LYS A 75 15.82 -19.69 -12.67
CA LYS A 75 17.24 -20.01 -12.91
C LYS A 75 17.84 -20.98 -11.88
N ILE A 76 17.35 -20.96 -10.65
CA ILE A 76 17.84 -21.79 -9.55
C ILE A 76 17.21 -23.18 -9.61
N HIS A 77 15.91 -23.25 -9.86
CA HIS A 77 15.13 -24.49 -9.85
C HIS A 77 14.91 -25.09 -11.25
N HIS A 78 15.73 -24.69 -12.24
CA HIS A 78 15.56 -25.19 -13.60
C HIS A 78 15.90 -26.70 -13.67
N PRO A 79 15.07 -27.53 -14.34
CA PRO A 79 15.32 -28.97 -14.44
C PRO A 79 16.67 -29.28 -15.09
N ASP A 80 17.09 -28.51 -16.10
CA ASP A 80 18.40 -28.69 -16.76
C ASP A 80 19.62 -28.46 -15.85
N VAL A 81 19.45 -27.74 -14.74
CA VAL A 81 20.52 -27.45 -13.77
C VAL A 81 20.47 -28.43 -12.58
N GLY A 82 19.57 -29.43 -12.63
CA GLY A 82 19.36 -30.40 -11.56
C GLY A 82 18.30 -29.98 -10.53
N GLY A 83 17.40 -29.06 -10.90
CA GLY A 83 16.25 -28.68 -10.06
C GLY A 83 15.08 -29.67 -10.16
N ASP A 84 14.30 -29.77 -9.09
CA ASP A 84 13.12 -30.65 -9.05
C ASP A 84 11.98 -30.11 -9.91
N GLU A 85 11.47 -30.92 -10.84
CA GLU A 85 10.36 -30.55 -11.73
C GLU A 85 9.09 -30.17 -10.95
N GLU A 86 8.83 -30.82 -9.82
CA GLU A 86 7.70 -30.51 -8.94
C GLU A 86 7.82 -29.10 -8.34
N SER A 87 9.03 -28.72 -7.93
CA SER A 87 9.29 -27.38 -7.40
C SER A 87 9.11 -26.30 -8.46
N PHE A 88 9.49 -26.61 -9.70
CA PHE A 88 9.30 -25.71 -10.84
C PHE A 88 7.82 -25.52 -11.19
N LYS A 89 7.02 -26.60 -11.16
CA LYS A 89 5.55 -26.51 -11.34
C LYS A 89 4.90 -25.64 -10.26
N GLN A 90 5.31 -25.79 -9.00
CA GLN A 90 4.83 -24.93 -7.90
C GLN A 90 5.23 -23.47 -8.11
N LEU A 91 6.45 -23.21 -8.57
CA LEU A 91 6.94 -21.86 -8.88
C LEU A 91 6.13 -21.21 -10.01
N GLN A 92 5.84 -21.94 -11.08
CA GLN A 92 5.03 -21.45 -12.20
C GLN A 92 3.60 -21.11 -11.75
N ASN A 93 2.95 -22.01 -11.00
CA ASN A 93 1.62 -21.76 -10.46
C ASN A 93 1.62 -20.54 -9.51
N ALA A 94 2.63 -20.42 -8.65
CA ALA A 94 2.79 -19.25 -7.78
C ALA A 94 2.92 -17.94 -8.57
N HIS A 95 3.66 -17.95 -9.68
CA HIS A 95 3.82 -16.81 -10.57
C HIS A 95 2.49 -16.42 -11.25
N GLU A 96 1.74 -17.38 -11.78
CA GLU A 96 0.42 -17.15 -12.39
C GLU A 96 -0.57 -16.55 -11.38
N GLN A 97 -0.64 -17.11 -10.17
CA GLN A 97 -1.49 -16.59 -9.09
C GLN A 97 -1.13 -15.15 -8.73
N MET A 98 0.16 -14.83 -8.62
CA MET A 98 0.59 -13.48 -8.29
C MET A 98 0.38 -12.47 -9.43
N LEU A 99 0.51 -12.89 -10.68
CA LEU A 99 0.15 -12.05 -11.84
C LEU A 99 -1.34 -11.73 -11.83
N HIS A 100 -2.20 -12.72 -11.61
CA HIS A 100 -3.64 -12.50 -11.53
C HIS A 100 -4.02 -11.56 -10.37
N TRP A 101 -3.37 -11.72 -9.21
CA TRP A 101 -3.52 -10.77 -8.11
C TRP A 101 -3.07 -9.36 -8.49
N ALA A 102 -1.99 -9.21 -9.25
CA ALA A 102 -1.47 -7.90 -9.65
C ALA A 102 -2.33 -7.19 -10.71
N GLU A 103 -3.15 -7.92 -11.48
CA GLU A 103 -4.19 -7.35 -12.35
C GLU A 103 -5.34 -6.75 -11.52
N ASN A 104 -5.73 -7.41 -10.43
CA ASN A 104 -6.82 -6.98 -9.55
C ASN A 104 -6.37 -6.89 -8.08
N PRO A 105 -5.46 -5.96 -7.75
CA PRO A 105 -4.84 -5.92 -6.43
C PRO A 105 -5.84 -5.44 -5.38
N GLN A 106 -6.08 -6.29 -4.38
CA GLN A 106 -6.90 -5.94 -3.23
C GLN A 106 -6.04 -5.37 -2.12
N TYR A 107 -6.52 -4.29 -1.51
CA TYR A 107 -5.82 -3.63 -0.41
C TYR A 107 -6.72 -3.48 0.81
N THR A 108 -6.09 -3.53 1.98
CA THR A 108 -6.68 -3.11 3.24
C THR A 108 -6.04 -1.81 3.69
N PHE A 109 -6.84 -0.87 4.16
CA PHE A 109 -6.36 0.31 4.85
C PHE A 109 -6.84 0.25 6.30
N ARG A 110 -6.01 0.70 7.25
CA ARG A 110 -6.49 0.97 8.61
C ARG A 110 -6.95 2.42 8.66
N LYS A 111 -8.26 2.61 8.90
CA LYS A 111 -8.91 3.93 8.97
C LYS A 111 -8.72 4.63 10.32
N ALA A 112 -8.42 3.87 11.37
CA ALA A 112 -8.28 4.41 12.72
C ALA A 112 -7.09 5.39 12.80
N LEU A 113 -7.30 6.49 13.52
CA LEU A 113 -6.24 7.43 13.87
C LEU A 113 -5.41 6.86 15.04
N GLU A 114 -4.18 7.35 15.19
CA GLU A 114 -3.32 6.95 16.31
C GLU A 114 -4.00 7.32 17.64
N GLY A 115 -4.18 6.34 18.53
CA GLY A 115 -4.81 6.53 19.85
C GLY A 115 -6.34 6.67 19.88
N CYS A 116 -7.04 6.71 18.74
CA CYS A 116 -8.49 6.90 18.70
C CYS A 116 -9.25 5.67 18.23
N TRP A 117 -10.30 5.29 18.95
CA TRP A 117 -11.33 4.37 18.46
C TRP A 117 -12.07 5.01 17.28
N PHE A 118 -12.31 4.22 16.23
CA PHE A 118 -12.99 4.68 15.02
C PHE A 118 -14.30 3.91 14.82
N TYR A 119 -15.43 4.62 14.77
CA TYR A 119 -16.72 4.03 14.43
C TYR A 119 -16.95 4.11 12.93
N ASP A 120 -17.16 2.95 12.30
CA ASP A 120 -17.54 2.88 10.89
C ASP A 120 -19.05 2.82 10.75
N GLY A 121 -19.66 3.93 10.30
CA GLY A 121 -21.10 4.03 10.11
C GLY A 121 -21.67 3.11 9.02
N TYR A 122 -20.85 2.64 8.08
CA TYR A 122 -21.31 1.73 7.02
C TYR A 122 -21.41 0.28 7.53
N THR A 123 -20.44 -0.17 8.32
CA THR A 123 -20.41 -1.54 8.85
C THR A 123 -21.01 -1.69 10.25
N GLY A 124 -21.27 -0.57 10.94
CA GLY A 124 -21.76 -0.55 12.32
C GLY A 124 -20.73 -1.05 13.33
N ARG A 125 -19.43 -1.04 12.99
CA ARG A 125 -18.36 -1.63 13.80
C ARG A 125 -17.39 -0.59 14.32
N TRP A 126 -16.96 -0.79 15.56
CA TRP A 126 -15.82 -0.08 16.13
C TRP A 126 -14.51 -0.75 15.70
N SER A 127 -13.58 0.06 15.19
CA SER A 127 -12.21 -0.34 14.92
C SER A 127 -11.31 0.15 16.05
N PRO A 128 -10.40 -0.70 16.56
CA PRO A 128 -9.49 -0.31 17.62
C PRO A 128 -8.47 0.73 17.13
N PRO A 129 -7.90 1.54 18.05
CA PRO A 129 -6.81 2.47 17.74
C PRO A 129 -5.58 1.76 17.17
N LEU A 130 -4.78 2.51 16.39
CA LEU A 130 -3.54 2.02 15.75
C LEU A 130 -2.46 1.61 16.74
#